data_AF-A0A382UVV7-F1
#
_entry.id   AF-A0A382UVV7-F1
#
_cell.length_a   1.000
_cell.length_b   1.000
_cell.length_c   1.000
_cell.angle_alpha   90.00
_cell.angle_beta   90.00
_cell.angle_gamma   90.00
#
_symmetry.space_group_name_H-M   'P 1'
#
loop_
_entity.id
_entity.type
_entity.pdbx_description
1 polymer ?
#
loop_
_entity_poly.entity_id
_entity_poly.type
_entity_poly.pdbx_seq_one_letter_code
_entity_poly.pdbx_strand_id
1 'polypeptide(L)' 'MAHTVESLSKLLKKTPNQVISILADAGIEGKTAEANISADERKILMSNLSKRSGTKSSISVSRKTPKSN' A
#
# COMPACT_ATOMS: atom_id res chain seq x y z
N MET A 1 12.40 -5.21 -15.52
CA MET A 1 12.19 -3.81 -15.05
C MET A 1 12.54 -3.77 -13.58
N ALA A 2 13.50 -2.94 -13.18
CA ALA A 2 13.88 -2.78 -11.78
C ALA A 2 12.90 -1.83 -11.09
N HIS A 3 12.27 -2.26 -10.01
CA HIS A 3 11.41 -1.42 -9.19
C HIS A 3 12.19 -1.02 -7.95
N THR A 4 12.75 0.20 -7.91
CA THR A 4 13.48 0.72 -6.73
C THR A 4 12.53 1.37 -5.73
N VAL A 5 12.99 1.58 -4.50
CA VAL A 5 12.25 2.37 -3.50
C VAL A 5 11.97 3.77 -4.02
N GLU A 6 12.93 4.41 -4.70
CA GLU A 6 12.75 5.75 -5.28
C GLU A 6 11.69 5.78 -6.40
N SER A 7 11.66 4.77 -7.26
CA SER A 7 10.63 4.65 -8.29
C SER A 7 9.23 4.51 -7.66
N LEU A 8 9.13 3.70 -6.60
CA LEU A 8 7.88 3.53 -5.85
C LEU A 8 7.48 4.79 -5.08
N SER A 9 8.45 5.54 -4.54
CA SER A 9 8.17 6.77 -3.80
C SER A 9 7.50 7.81 -4.71
N LYS A 10 8.01 7.94 -5.95
CA LYS A 10 7.41 8.79 -7.00
C LYS A 10 5.99 8.32 -7.37
N LEU A 11 5.81 7.01 -7.58
CA LEU A 11 4.51 6.43 -7.95
C LEU A 11 3.46 6.61 -6.85
N LEU A 12 3.83 6.38 -5.59
CA LEU A 12 2.94 6.43 -4.44
C LEU A 12 2.77 7.83 -3.86
N LYS A 13 3.47 8.83 -4.43
CA LYS A 13 3.54 10.20 -3.90
C LYS A 13 3.93 10.22 -2.42
N LYS A 14 4.87 9.35 -2.05
CA LYS A 14 5.42 9.18 -0.70
C LYS A 14 6.91 9.43 -0.71
N THR A 15 7.49 9.66 0.46
CA THR A 15 8.95 9.76 0.57
C THR A 15 9.58 8.36 0.58
N PRO A 16 10.83 8.20 0.08
CA PRO A 16 11.56 6.94 0.20
C PRO A 16 11.59 6.43 1.64
N ASN A 17 11.80 7.31 2.62
CA ASN A 17 11.78 6.96 4.04
C ASN A 17 10.44 6.38 4.50
N GLN A 18 9.31 6.91 4.03
CA GLN A 18 8.00 6.34 4.34
C GLN A 18 7.82 4.95 3.72
N VAL A 19 8.30 4.74 2.49
CA VAL A 19 8.27 3.44 1.83
C VAL A 19 9.14 2.43 2.60
N ILE A 20 10.34 2.83 3.01
CA ILE A 20 11.23 2.03 3.84
C ILE A 20 10.55 1.68 5.17
N SER A 21 9.89 2.65 5.81
CA SER A 21 9.21 2.41 7.08
C SER A 21 8.07 1.39 6.93
N ILE A 22 7.27 1.46 5.86
CA ILE A 22 6.20 0.48 5.63
C ILE A 22 6.76 -0.91 5.27
N LEU A 23 7.91 -0.96 4.58
CA LEU A 23 8.60 -2.23 4.30
C LEU A 23 9.16 -2.84 5.58
N ALA A 24 9.78 -2.04 6.44
CA ALA A 24 10.25 -2.46 7.76
C ALA A 24 9.09 -2.95 8.63
N ASP A 25 7.96 -2.23 8.66
CA ASP A 25 6.73 -2.65 9.35
C ASP A 25 6.21 -4.01 8.83
N ALA A 26 6.54 -4.36 7.59
CA ALA A 26 6.17 -5.64 6.98
C ALA A 26 7.20 -6.76 7.18
N GLY A 27 8.27 -6.52 7.94
CA GLY A 27 9.37 -7.45 8.19
C GLY A 27 10.43 -7.47 7.08
N ILE A 28 10.42 -6.49 6.18
CA ILE A 28 11.41 -6.32 5.12
C ILE A 28 12.36 -5.19 5.53
N GLU A 29 13.35 -5.54 6.33
CA GLU A 29 14.37 -4.62 6.85
C GLU A 29 15.57 -4.49 5.89
N GLY A 30 16.36 -3.42 6.01
CA GLY A 30 17.60 -3.23 5.24
C GLY A 30 17.43 -2.69 3.81
N LYS A 31 16.23 -2.25 3.42
CA LYS A 31 15.98 -1.59 2.13
C LYS A 31 16.43 -0.13 2.15
N THR A 32 17.29 0.25 1.21
CA THR A 32 17.72 1.64 0.98
C THR A 32 16.96 2.28 -0.20
N ALA A 33 17.11 3.59 -0.43
CA ALA A 33 16.40 4.30 -1.50
C ALA A 33 16.67 3.74 -2.91
N GLU A 34 17.88 3.23 -3.12
CA GLU A 34 18.34 2.61 -4.37
C GLU A 34 18.09 1.09 -4.41
N ALA A 35 17.56 0.51 -3.33
CA ALA A 35 17.41 -0.93 -3.26
C ALA A 35 16.37 -1.43 -4.26
N ASN A 36 16.73 -2.50 -4.96
CA ASN A 36 15.82 -3.21 -5.83
C ASN A 36 14.74 -3.93 -5.01
N ILE A 37 13.50 -3.84 -5.49
CA ILE A 37 12.33 -4.44 -4.90
C ILE A 37 11.77 -5.48 -5.87
N SER A 38 11.51 -6.66 -5.33
CA SER A 38 10.85 -7.76 -6.04
C SER A 38 9.34 -7.54 -6.14
N ALA A 39 8.69 -8.34 -6.98
CA ALA A 39 7.23 -8.31 -7.11
C ALA A 39 6.53 -8.70 -5.80
N ASP A 40 7.09 -9.63 -5.03
CA ASP A 40 6.53 -10.09 -3.74
C ASP A 40 6.56 -8.98 -2.69
N GLU A 41 7.69 -8.30 -2.56
CA GLU A 41 7.83 -7.18 -1.62
C GLU A 41 6.92 -6.00 -2.00
N ARG A 42 6.77 -5.73 -3.31
CA ARG A 42 5.79 -4.75 -3.80
C ARG A 42 4.36 -5.14 -3.42
N LYS A 43 3.98 -6.41 -3.55
CA LYS A 43 2.66 -6.91 -3.16
C LYS A 43 2.41 -6.72 -1.67
N ILE A 44 3.41 -6.99 -0.84
CA ILE A 44 3.35 -6.78 0.62
C ILE A 44 3.16 -5.30 0.94
N LEU A 45 3.92 -4.40 0.29
CA LEU A 45 3.77 -2.94 0.44
C LEU A 45 2.35 -2.48 0.06
N MET A 46 1.85 -2.90 -1.11
CA MET A 46 0.51 -2.57 -1.57
C MET A 46 -0.57 -3.07 -0.59
N SER A 47 -0.42 -4.30 -0.10
CA SER A 47 -1.33 -4.89 0.88
C SER A 47 -1.37 -4.07 2.19
N ASN A 48 -0.20 -3.63 2.69
CA ASN A 48 -0.12 -2.79 3.88
C ASN A 48 -0.77 -1.41 3.69
N LEU A 49 -0.58 -0.78 2.52
CA LEU A 49 -1.24 0.48 2.19
C LEU A 49 -2.77 0.35 2.16
N SER A 50 -3.30 -0.72 1.56
CA SER A 50 -4.74 -0.97 1.54
C SER A 50 -5.31 -1.23 2.95
N LYS A 51 -4.61 -1.99 3.79
CA LYS A 51 -5.06 -2.28 5.17
C LYS A 51 -5.07 -1.02 6.05
N ARG A 52 -4.06 -0.15 5.91
CA ARG A 52 -3.94 1.08 6.70
C ARG A 52 -4.81 2.24 6.19
N SER A 53 -5.24 2.21 4.92
CA SER A 53 -6.22 3.17 4.37
C SER A 53 -7.64 3.00 4.92
N GLY A 54 -7.86 2.01 5.78
CA GLY A 54 -9.10 1.82 6.54
C GLY A 54 -9.29 2.86 7.65
N THR A 55 -9.14 4.16 7.37
CA THR A 55 -9.91 5.14 8.14
C THR A 55 -11.36 4.78 7.88
N LYS A 56 -12.07 4.27 8.90
CA LYS A 56 -13.46 3.83 8.85
C LYS A 56 -14.32 4.86 8.12
N SER A 57 -14.47 4.73 6.80
CA SER A 57 -15.52 5.43 6.08
C SER A 57 -16.77 4.59 6.34
N SER A 58 -17.46 4.94 7.42
CA SER A 58 -18.80 4.46 7.76
C SER A 58 -19.78 4.97 6.69
N ILE A 59 -19.64 4.49 5.46
CA ILE A 59 -20.65 4.68 4.43
C ILE A 59 -21.63 3.54 4.63
N SER A 60 -22.55 3.75 5.56
CA SER A 60 -23.75 2.94 5.73
C SER A 60 -24.66 3.18 4.52
N VAL A 61 -24.40 2.49 3.42
CA VAL A 61 -25.35 2.40 2.31
C VAL A 61 -26.50 1.51 2.75
N SER A 62 -27.57 2.14 3.24
CA SER A 62 -28.87 1.50 3.45
C SER A 62 -29.39 1.02 2.09
N ARG A 63 -29.28 -0.29 1.81
CA ARG A 63 -29.89 -0.90 0.62
C ARG A 63 -31.40 -0.97 0.84
N LYS A 64 -32.13 -0.03 0.26
CA LYS A 64 -33.57 -0.14 0.06
C LYS A 64 -33.81 -1.24 -0.98
N THR A 65 -34.29 -2.39 -0.55
CA THR A 65 -34.69 -3.51 -1.42
C THR A 65 -35.83 -3.06 -2.36
N PRO A 66 -35.72 -3.25 -3.69
CA PRO A 66 -36.88 -3.09 -4.56
C PRO A 66 -37.81 -4.28 -4.35
N LYS A 67 -39.04 -3.98 -3.93
CA LYS A 67 -40.15 -4.94 -3.83
C LYS A 67 -40.52 -5.37 -5.24
N SER A 68 -40.24 -6.62 -5.61
CA SER A 68 -40.83 -7.23 -6.79
C SER A 68 -42.23 -7.71 -6.41
N ASN A 69 -43.22 -7.30 -7.21
CA ASN A 69 -44.57 -7.84 -7.21
C ASN A 69 -44.57 -9.30 -7.65
#